data_AF-A0AAV5EHZ0-F1
#
_entry.id   AF-A0AAV5EHZ0-F1
#
_cell.length_a   1.000
_cell.length_b   1.000
_cell.length_c   1.000
_cell.angle_alpha   90.00
_cell.angle_beta   90.00
_cell.angle_gamma   90.00
#
_symmetry.space_group_name_H-M   'P 1'
#
loop_
_entity.id
_entity.type
_entity.pdbx_description
1 polymer ?
#
loop_
_entity_poly.entity_id
_entity_poly.type
_entity_poly.pdbx_seq_one_letter_code
_entity_poly.pdbx_strand_id
1 'polypeptide(L)'
;MEDDEYEEGMEVGYGGHHRGGGHGGYGAEEDDEGGYGGGGDGDEMDEDMEGDGDLRDEEEITQEDAWAVISAYFEEKGLVRQQLDSFDEFIQNTMQEIVDESADIEIRPESQHNPGRQAEFAETLHKISFGQIYLSKPMMTEADGETATLFPKSARLRNLTYSAPLYVDVSYRVMKKGHDCEEVTETMEYPKVFIGKVLYL
;
A
#
# COMPACT_ATOMS: atom_id res chain seq x y z
N MET A 1 -43.94 23.69 -21.08
CA MET A 1 -44.72 22.77 -21.92
C MET A 1 -43.75 21.67 -22.30
N GLU A 2 -43.59 20.59 -21.56
CA GLU A 2 -44.28 19.96 -20.41
C GLU A 2 -43.14 19.33 -19.58
N ASP A 3 -42.94 19.67 -18.31
CA ASP A 3 -43.61 19.13 -17.12
C ASP A 3 -43.70 17.59 -17.13
N ASP A 4 -42.88 16.94 -16.30
CA ASP A 4 -43.29 15.76 -15.52
C ASP A 4 -42.30 15.57 -14.35
N GLU A 5 -42.80 16.00 -13.20
CA GLU A 5 -42.33 15.74 -11.84
C GLU A 5 -42.39 14.25 -11.52
N TYR A 6 -41.45 13.75 -10.71
CA TYR A 6 -41.65 12.54 -9.93
C TYR A 6 -41.35 12.84 -8.46
N GLU A 7 -42.41 12.90 -7.67
CA GLU A 7 -42.43 13.01 -6.21
C GLU A 7 -41.95 11.71 -5.51
N GLU A 8 -41.12 11.94 -4.49
CA GLU A 8 -41.17 11.43 -3.11
C GLU A 8 -41.76 10.03 -2.78
N GLY A 9 -41.02 9.23 -2.00
CA GLY A 9 -41.58 8.05 -1.37
C GLY A 9 -40.65 7.26 -0.44
N MET A 10 -40.71 7.64 0.85
CA MET A 10 -40.67 6.76 2.02
C MET A 10 -39.32 6.42 2.69
N GLU A 11 -39.07 7.24 3.72
CA GLU A 11 -38.29 7.01 4.94
C GLU A 11 -38.67 5.70 5.66
N VAL A 12 -37.67 4.95 6.17
CA VAL A 12 -37.89 3.93 7.20
C VAL A 12 -36.83 4.10 8.29
N GLY A 13 -37.19 4.83 9.33
CA GLY A 13 -36.47 4.87 10.59
C GLY A 13 -36.79 3.66 11.46
N TYR A 14 -35.77 3.09 12.10
CA TYR A 14 -35.95 2.14 13.20
C TYR A 14 -35.54 2.81 14.50
N GLY A 15 -36.55 3.15 15.31
CA GLY A 15 -36.43 3.58 16.70
C GLY A 15 -36.27 2.40 17.66
N GLY A 16 -35.73 2.70 18.84
CA GLY A 16 -35.14 1.75 19.79
C GLY A 16 -36.11 1.02 20.73
N HIS A 17 -35.52 0.23 21.65
CA HIS A 17 -36.19 -0.34 22.83
C HIS A 17 -35.22 -0.47 24.01
N HIS A 18 -35.69 -0.03 25.18
CA HIS A 18 -35.14 -0.17 26.53
C HIS A 18 -35.32 -1.58 27.13
N ARG A 19 -34.38 -2.04 27.97
CA ARG A 19 -34.55 -2.62 29.34
C ARG A 19 -33.24 -3.30 29.79
N GLY A 20 -32.65 -2.93 30.93
CA GLY A 20 -32.78 -3.63 32.23
C GLY A 20 -31.61 -4.63 32.39
N GLY A 21 -30.80 -4.70 33.44
CA GLY A 21 -31.00 -4.55 34.88
C GLY A 21 -30.56 -5.88 35.55
N GLY A 22 -29.69 -5.83 36.59
CA GLY A 22 -29.24 -6.99 37.39
C GLY A 22 -27.71 -7.14 37.40
N HIS A 23 -26.94 -6.68 38.38
CA HIS A 23 -26.85 -7.02 39.80
C HIS A 23 -26.55 -8.51 40.07
N GLY A 24 -25.34 -8.78 40.58
CA GLY A 24 -24.88 -10.10 41.03
C GLY A 24 -23.63 -9.94 41.89
N GLY A 25 -23.83 -9.50 43.13
CA GLY A 25 -22.79 -9.53 44.17
C GLY A 25 -22.74 -10.91 44.82
N TYR A 26 -21.54 -11.31 45.24
CA TYR A 26 -21.34 -12.42 46.16
C TYR A 26 -20.71 -11.88 47.44
N GLY A 27 -21.43 -12.06 48.54
CA GLY A 27 -20.94 -11.95 49.90
C GLY A 27 -20.95 -13.33 50.57
N ALA A 28 -20.00 -13.54 51.46
CA ALA A 28 -19.95 -14.52 52.54
C ALA A 28 -18.91 -13.95 53.53
N GLU A 29 -19.33 -13.36 54.66
CA GLU A 29 -19.51 -14.01 55.98
C GLU A 29 -18.23 -14.77 56.39
N GLU A 30 -17.33 -14.11 57.13
CA GLU A 30 -17.21 -14.06 58.61
C GLU A 30 -16.95 -15.42 59.26
N ASP A 31 -15.82 -15.51 59.98
CA ASP A 31 -15.60 -16.19 61.27
C ASP A 31 -14.10 -16.47 61.46
N ASP A 32 -13.46 -15.89 62.48
CA ASP A 32 -12.83 -16.65 63.59
C ASP A 32 -12.06 -15.68 64.51
N GLU A 33 -12.46 -15.64 65.78
CA GLU A 33 -11.80 -14.92 66.86
C GLU A 33 -10.59 -15.70 67.40
N GLY A 34 -9.47 -15.00 67.62
CA GLY A 34 -8.31 -15.54 68.33
C GLY A 34 -7.58 -14.48 69.14
N GLY A 35 -8.08 -14.16 70.33
CA GLY A 35 -7.39 -13.33 71.30
C GLY A 35 -6.35 -14.10 72.12
N TYR A 36 -5.18 -13.49 72.31
CA TYR A 36 -4.29 -13.80 73.43
C TYR A 36 -3.56 -12.51 73.85
N GLY A 37 -3.88 -12.06 75.07
CA GLY A 37 -3.15 -10.99 75.75
C GLY A 37 -1.88 -11.50 76.42
N GLY A 38 -0.91 -10.61 76.57
CA GLY A 38 0.29 -10.82 77.37
C GLY A 38 1.24 -9.64 77.23
N GLY A 39 1.18 -8.71 78.19
CA GLY A 39 2.04 -7.53 78.25
C GLY A 39 3.49 -7.85 78.61
N GLY A 40 4.36 -6.88 78.32
CA GLY A 40 5.75 -6.85 78.75
C GLY A 40 6.42 -5.58 78.25
N ASP A 41 6.62 -4.64 79.18
CA ASP A 41 7.42 -3.41 79.06
C ASP A 41 8.86 -3.66 78.57
N GLY A 42 9.45 -2.68 77.87
CA GLY A 42 10.90 -2.61 77.70
C GLY A 42 11.41 -1.79 76.52
N ASP A 43 11.75 -0.53 76.82
CA ASP A 43 12.83 0.29 76.25
C ASP A 43 12.68 0.92 74.85
N GLU A 44 12.57 2.24 74.91
CA GLU A 44 12.78 3.25 73.88
C GLU A 44 14.23 3.21 73.36
N MET A 45 14.41 3.12 72.05
CA MET A 45 15.61 3.58 71.35
C MET A 45 15.18 4.32 70.07
N ASP A 46 15.19 5.64 70.16
CA ASP A 46 15.10 6.56 69.03
C ASP A 46 16.34 6.47 68.14
N GLU A 47 16.07 6.51 66.82
CA GLU A 47 16.74 7.22 65.70
C GLU A 47 18.29 7.34 65.77
N ASP A 48 19.10 6.96 64.78
CA ASP A 48 19.10 7.47 63.40
C ASP A 48 19.83 6.48 62.46
N MET A 49 19.17 6.01 61.41
CA MET A 49 19.84 5.37 60.28
C MET A 49 19.47 6.15 59.02
N GLU A 50 20.21 7.23 58.74
CA GLU A 50 20.16 7.91 57.45
C GLU A 50 20.76 6.99 56.38
N GLY A 51 19.95 6.08 55.89
CA GLY A 51 20.16 5.40 54.62
C GLY A 51 19.64 6.27 53.50
N ASP A 52 20.41 7.27 53.07
CA ASP A 52 20.23 7.89 51.76
C ASP A 52 20.79 6.92 50.70
N GLY A 53 20.07 5.82 50.51
CA GLY A 53 20.15 5.06 49.29
C GLY A 53 19.16 5.71 48.34
N ASP A 54 19.68 6.51 47.40
CA ASP A 54 18.99 6.90 46.16
C ASP A 54 18.64 5.60 45.41
N LEU A 55 17.59 4.91 45.88
CA LEU A 55 16.86 3.90 45.14
C LEU A 55 16.14 4.69 44.05
N ARG A 56 16.89 4.98 42.98
CA ARG A 56 16.28 4.94 41.67
C ARG A 56 15.68 3.56 41.58
N ASP A 57 14.38 3.47 41.85
CA ASP A 57 13.56 2.37 41.43
C ASP A 57 13.78 2.29 39.91
N GLU A 58 14.80 1.52 39.50
CA GLU A 58 14.82 0.91 38.20
C GLU A 58 13.62 -0.03 38.24
N GLU A 59 12.43 0.53 37.99
CA GLU A 59 11.20 -0.22 37.79
C GLU A 59 11.53 -1.24 36.71
N GLU A 60 11.76 -2.48 37.14
CA GLU A 60 12.10 -3.58 36.26
C GLU A 60 10.92 -3.76 35.31
N ILE A 61 11.20 -3.68 34.00
CA ILE A 61 10.19 -3.80 32.96
C ILE A 61 9.43 -5.12 33.18
N THR A 62 8.14 -5.01 33.48
CA THR A 62 7.30 -6.17 33.77
C THR A 62 6.91 -6.88 32.48
N GLN A 63 6.43 -8.12 32.59
CA GLN A 63 5.89 -8.85 31.45
C GLN A 63 4.66 -8.14 30.84
N GLU A 64 3.91 -7.40 31.65
CA GLU A 64 2.75 -6.61 31.21
C GLU A 64 3.19 -5.41 30.37
N ASP A 65 4.29 -4.74 30.77
CA ASP A 65 4.89 -3.65 29.99
C ASP A 65 5.40 -4.14 28.63
N ALA A 66 6.02 -5.33 28.60
CA ALA A 66 6.44 -5.96 27.35
C ALA A 66 5.24 -6.25 26.42
N TRP A 67 4.12 -6.74 26.95
CA TRP A 67 2.89 -6.94 26.17
C TRP A 67 2.24 -5.64 25.71
N ALA A 68 2.33 -4.56 26.50
CA ALA A 68 1.84 -3.24 26.11
C ALA A 68 2.61 -2.70 24.90
N VAL A 69 3.94 -2.84 24.89
CA VAL A 69 4.79 -2.45 23.75
C VAL A 69 4.49 -3.28 22.51
N ILE A 70 4.33 -4.60 22.67
CA ILE A 70 3.98 -5.50 21.56
C ILE A 70 2.61 -5.14 20.97
N SER A 71 1.62 -4.85 21.81
CA SER A 71 0.28 -4.48 21.38
C SER A 71 0.28 -3.14 20.63
N ALA A 72 1.00 -2.14 21.16
CA ALA A 72 1.19 -0.85 20.49
C ALA A 72 1.88 -1.01 19.12
N TYR A 73 2.89 -1.89 19.02
CA TYR A 73 3.55 -2.18 17.75
C TYR A 73 2.59 -2.78 16.71
N PHE A 74 1.75 -3.74 17.10
CA PHE A 74 0.79 -4.35 16.17
C PHE A 74 -0.36 -3.42 15.81
N GLU A 75 -0.77 -2.53 16.70
CA GLU A 75 -1.77 -1.50 16.43
C GLU A 75 -1.27 -0.49 15.39
N GLU A 76 -0.01 -0.06 15.48
CA GLU A 76 0.60 0.88 14.53
C GLU A 76 1.00 0.20 13.21
N LYS A 77 1.64 -0.97 13.26
CA LYS A 77 2.25 -1.61 12.08
C LYS A 77 1.32 -2.59 11.38
N GLY A 78 0.42 -3.26 12.11
CA GLY A 78 -0.41 -4.34 11.59
C GLY A 78 0.36 -5.65 11.35
N LEU A 79 -0.38 -6.73 11.11
CA LEU A 79 0.16 -8.10 10.99
C LEU A 79 0.74 -8.45 9.62
N VAL A 80 0.32 -7.75 8.55
CA VAL A 80 0.61 -8.12 7.15
C VAL A 80 1.45 -7.05 6.43
N ARG A 81 2.19 -6.26 7.20
CA ARG A 81 2.89 -5.08 6.70
C ARG A 81 3.99 -5.42 5.69
N GLN A 82 4.75 -6.49 5.91
CA GLN A 82 5.85 -6.85 5.02
C GLN A 82 5.41 -7.03 3.55
N GLN A 83 4.22 -7.60 3.32
CA GLN A 83 3.70 -7.82 1.98
C GLN A 83 3.26 -6.50 1.33
N LEU A 84 2.63 -5.62 2.11
CA LEU A 84 2.21 -4.29 1.65
C LEU A 84 3.42 -3.41 1.35
N ASP A 85 4.38 -3.35 2.28
CA ASP A 85 5.60 -2.56 2.14
C ASP A 85 6.41 -3.04 0.93
N SER A 86 6.55 -4.36 0.73
CA SER A 86 7.28 -4.89 -0.44
C SER A 86 6.56 -4.60 -1.76
N PHE A 87 5.23 -4.65 -1.76
CA PHE A 87 4.44 -4.32 -2.94
C PHE A 87 4.50 -2.81 -3.25
N ASP A 88 4.35 -1.96 -2.24
CA ASP A 88 4.41 -0.52 -2.39
C ASP A 88 5.79 -0.07 -2.88
N GLU A 89 6.87 -0.65 -2.33
CA GLU A 89 8.24 -0.44 -2.80
C GLU A 89 8.40 -0.86 -4.26
N PHE A 90 7.85 -2.02 -4.64
CA PHE A 90 7.89 -2.49 -6.01
C PHE A 90 7.18 -1.55 -7.00
N ILE A 91 5.99 -1.06 -6.64
CA ILE A 91 5.20 -0.16 -7.49
C ILE A 91 5.84 1.23 -7.59
N GLN A 92 6.39 1.75 -6.49
CA GLN A 92 6.88 3.13 -6.43
C GLN A 92 8.29 3.29 -6.98
N ASN A 93 9.19 2.33 -6.72
CA ASN A 93 10.61 2.45 -7.06
C ASN A 93 11.04 1.39 -8.06
N THR A 94 10.96 0.11 -7.69
CA THR A 94 11.56 -0.99 -8.47
C THR A 94 11.04 -1.06 -9.91
N MET A 95 9.76 -0.77 -10.15
CA MET A 95 9.20 -0.79 -11.50
C MET A 95 9.79 0.30 -12.40
N GLN A 96 10.01 1.51 -11.87
CA GLN A 96 10.65 2.57 -12.63
C GLN A 96 12.13 2.26 -12.85
N GLU A 97 12.82 1.74 -11.83
CA GLU A 97 14.22 1.31 -11.94
C GLU A 97 14.41 0.26 -13.05
N ILE A 98 13.51 -0.74 -13.13
CA ILE A 98 13.56 -1.76 -14.20
C ILE A 98 13.42 -1.12 -15.59
N VAL A 99 12.56 -0.11 -15.73
CA VAL A 99 12.36 0.59 -17.01
C VAL A 99 13.60 1.43 -17.35
N ASP A 100 14.19 2.11 -16.39
CA ASP A 100 15.37 2.95 -16.58
C ASP A 100 16.64 2.12 -16.87
N GLU A 101 16.74 0.91 -16.29
CA GLU A 101 17.81 -0.05 -16.56
C GLU A 101 17.65 -0.76 -17.91
N SER A 102 16.44 -0.77 -18.47
CA SER A 102 16.18 -1.45 -19.73
C SER A 102 16.89 -0.74 -20.89
N ALA A 103 17.66 -1.50 -21.68
CA ALA A 103 18.35 -0.95 -22.83
C ALA A 103 17.36 -0.52 -23.91
N ASP A 104 17.68 0.58 -24.59
CA ASP A 104 16.93 1.05 -25.74
C ASP A 104 16.82 -0.04 -26.81
N ILE A 105 15.63 -0.19 -27.39
CA ILE A 105 15.42 -1.15 -28.47
C ILE A 105 15.92 -0.52 -29.76
N GLU A 106 17.02 -1.04 -30.29
CA GLU A 106 17.59 -0.66 -31.59
C GLU A 106 17.17 -1.63 -32.70
N ILE A 107 16.55 -1.11 -33.74
CA ILE A 107 16.18 -1.86 -34.95
C ILE A 107 16.94 -1.26 -36.13
N ARG A 108 17.80 -2.07 -36.74
CA ARG A 108 18.55 -1.76 -37.96
C ARG A 108 17.94 -2.56 -39.11
N PRO A 109 17.16 -1.94 -40.02
CA PRO A 109 16.66 -2.64 -41.18
C PRO A 109 17.84 -3.07 -42.05
N GLU A 110 17.84 -4.32 -42.51
CA GLU A 110 18.81 -4.74 -43.51
C GLU A 110 18.52 -4.03 -44.84
N SER A 111 19.56 -3.47 -45.46
CA SER A 111 19.46 -2.85 -46.78
C SER A 111 19.08 -3.90 -47.82
N GLN A 112 17.80 -3.98 -48.17
CA GLN A 112 17.34 -4.83 -49.27
C GLN A 112 17.93 -4.28 -50.58
N HIS A 113 18.95 -4.96 -51.11
CA HIS A 113 19.57 -4.59 -52.37
C HIS A 113 18.57 -4.81 -53.51
N ASN A 114 17.93 -3.72 -53.96
CA ASN A 114 17.05 -3.74 -55.12
C ASN A 114 17.80 -3.20 -56.34
N PRO A 115 18.24 -4.05 -57.28
CA PRO A 115 19.05 -3.60 -58.40
C PRO A 115 18.27 -2.58 -59.24
N GLY A 116 18.76 -1.33 -59.26
CA GLY A 116 18.17 -0.21 -60.02
C GLY A 116 17.56 0.92 -59.18
N ARG A 117 17.41 0.76 -57.86
CA ARG A 117 17.14 1.88 -56.92
C ARG A 117 18.35 2.06 -56.01
N GLN A 118 19.04 3.19 -56.16
CA GLN A 118 19.99 3.62 -55.13
C GLN A 118 19.16 4.00 -53.90
N ALA A 119 19.42 3.38 -52.75
CA ALA A 119 18.82 3.84 -51.51
C ALA A 119 19.35 5.24 -51.22
N GLU A 120 18.46 6.23 -51.00
CA GLU A 120 18.83 7.61 -50.67
C GLU A 120 19.64 7.69 -49.36
N PHE A 121 19.50 6.69 -48.48
CA PHE A 121 20.20 6.58 -47.20
C PHE A 121 21.03 5.30 -47.14
N ALA A 122 22.26 5.41 -46.63
CA ALA A 122 23.19 4.30 -46.46
C ALA A 122 22.85 3.44 -45.24
N GLU A 123 22.38 4.07 -44.16
CA GLU A 123 21.97 3.38 -42.93
C GLU A 123 20.72 4.04 -42.35
N THR A 124 19.79 3.23 -41.84
CA THR A 124 18.65 3.70 -41.04
C THR A 124 18.67 2.96 -39.71
N LEU A 125 18.59 3.70 -38.60
CA LEU A 125 18.54 3.15 -37.25
C LEU A 125 17.26 3.66 -36.58
N HIS A 126 16.39 2.73 -36.20
CA HIS A 126 15.23 3.03 -35.38
C HIS A 126 15.58 2.72 -33.93
N LYS A 127 15.30 3.64 -33.03
CA LYS A 127 15.59 3.54 -31.61
C LYS A 127 14.32 3.83 -30.82
N ILE A 128 13.96 2.92 -29.92
CA ILE A 128 12.82 3.07 -29.01
C ILE A 128 13.37 3.16 -27.60
N SER A 129 13.00 4.22 -26.89
CA SER A 129 13.34 4.47 -25.49
C SER A 129 12.07 4.54 -24.65
N PHE A 130 12.12 3.97 -23.46
CA PHE A 130 11.03 4.02 -22.48
C PHE A 130 11.32 5.12 -21.47
N GLY A 131 10.27 5.83 -21.02
CA GLY A 131 10.34 6.91 -20.06
C GLY A 131 9.55 6.62 -18.79
N GLN A 132 8.83 7.63 -18.31
CA GLN A 132 8.08 7.57 -17.06
C GLN A 132 6.94 6.54 -17.14
N ILE A 133 6.80 5.71 -16.09
CA ILE A 133 5.66 4.82 -15.91
C ILE A 133 4.48 5.51 -15.22
N TYR A 134 3.26 5.09 -15.56
CA TYR A 134 2.02 5.53 -14.92
C TYR A 134 1.14 4.32 -14.61
N LEU A 135 0.82 4.16 -13.33
CA LEU A 135 -0.13 3.16 -12.88
C LEU A 135 -1.50 3.79 -12.62
N SER A 136 -2.55 3.17 -13.16
CA SER A 136 -3.94 3.60 -12.93
C SER A 136 -4.59 2.83 -11.79
N LYS A 137 -5.82 3.19 -11.41
CA LYS A 137 -6.58 2.42 -10.42
C LYS A 137 -7.06 1.09 -11.03
N PRO A 138 -7.28 0.05 -10.22
CA PRO A 138 -7.87 -1.20 -10.68
C PRO A 138 -9.18 -0.98 -11.44
N MET A 139 -9.23 -1.47 -12.67
CA MET A 139 -10.36 -1.25 -13.58
C MET A 139 -10.60 -2.46 -14.48
N MET A 140 -11.84 -2.60 -14.89
CA MET A 140 -12.33 -3.65 -15.78
C MET A 140 -12.86 -3.00 -17.05
N THR A 141 -12.53 -3.60 -18.19
CA THR A 141 -13.15 -3.29 -19.48
C THR A 141 -14.19 -4.37 -19.78
N GLU A 142 -15.44 -3.98 -19.95
CA GLU A 142 -16.52 -4.91 -20.34
C GLU A 142 -16.49 -5.18 -21.85
N ALA A 143 -17.29 -6.14 -22.31
CA ALA A 143 -17.27 -6.60 -23.70
C ALA A 143 -17.76 -5.54 -24.71
N ASP A 144 -18.50 -4.55 -24.23
CA ASP A 144 -18.95 -3.37 -24.96
C ASP A 144 -17.87 -2.27 -25.05
N GLY A 145 -16.74 -2.44 -24.36
CA GLY A 145 -15.65 -1.48 -24.31
C GLY A 145 -15.78 -0.45 -23.19
N GLU A 146 -16.83 -0.50 -22.36
CA GLU A 146 -16.95 0.38 -21.21
C GLU A 146 -15.90 0.03 -20.15
N THR A 147 -15.31 1.07 -19.56
CA THR A 147 -14.30 0.92 -18.51
C THR A 147 -14.83 1.42 -17.18
N ALA A 148 -14.79 0.57 -16.17
CA ALA A 148 -15.27 0.88 -14.83
C ALA A 148 -14.23 0.52 -13.78
N THR A 149 -14.17 1.31 -12.71
CA THR A 149 -13.37 0.99 -11.53
C THR A 149 -13.83 -0.34 -10.95
N LEU A 150 -12.88 -1.25 -10.75
CA LEU A 150 -13.16 -2.54 -10.14
C LEU A 150 -12.96 -2.40 -8.62
N PHE A 151 -13.84 -3.01 -7.83
CA PHE A 151 -13.66 -3.13 -6.38
C PHE A 151 -13.28 -4.57 -6.01
N PRO A 152 -12.47 -4.79 -4.96
CA PRO A 152 -12.02 -6.13 -4.58
C PRO A 152 -13.17 -7.13 -4.35
N LYS A 153 -14.27 -6.69 -3.73
CA LYS A 153 -15.46 -7.52 -3.50
C LYS A 153 -16.13 -7.93 -4.82
N SER A 154 -16.26 -6.99 -5.76
CA SER A 154 -16.86 -7.25 -7.08
C SER A 154 -16.00 -8.21 -7.89
N ALA A 155 -14.68 -8.02 -7.85
CA ALA A 155 -13.73 -8.90 -8.52
C ALA A 155 -13.87 -10.35 -8.04
N ARG A 156 -13.92 -10.58 -6.72
CA ARG A 156 -14.10 -11.91 -6.14
C ARG A 156 -15.43 -12.55 -6.50
N LEU A 157 -16.54 -11.80 -6.42
CA LEU A 157 -17.87 -12.33 -6.71
C LEU A 157 -18.05 -12.73 -8.19
N ARG A 158 -17.37 -12.04 -9.10
CA ARG A 158 -17.42 -12.28 -10.55
C ARG A 158 -16.27 -13.16 -11.06
N ASN A 159 -15.40 -13.68 -10.18
CA ASN A 159 -14.15 -14.38 -10.54
C ASN A 159 -13.28 -13.59 -11.54
N LEU A 160 -13.16 -12.28 -11.32
CA LEU A 160 -12.34 -11.38 -12.11
C LEU A 160 -10.98 -11.13 -11.46
N THR A 161 -10.01 -10.81 -12.30
CA THR A 161 -8.67 -10.43 -11.88
C THR A 161 -8.62 -8.97 -11.44
N TYR A 162 -8.28 -8.72 -10.17
CA TYR A 162 -8.12 -7.37 -9.63
C TYR A 162 -6.78 -6.78 -10.09
N SER A 163 -6.81 -6.07 -11.21
CA SER A 163 -5.60 -5.54 -11.87
C SER A 163 -5.77 -4.10 -12.33
N ALA A 164 -4.66 -3.36 -12.35
CA ALA A 164 -4.57 -1.98 -12.82
C ALA A 164 -3.78 -1.90 -14.14
N PRO A 165 -4.28 -1.17 -15.15
CA PRO A 165 -3.51 -0.82 -16.34
C PRO A 165 -2.27 0.01 -16.02
N LEU A 166 -1.18 -0.38 -16.67
CA LEU A 166 0.13 0.26 -16.64
C LEU A 166 0.42 0.91 -17.99
N TYR A 167 0.85 2.17 -17.94
CA TYR A 167 1.22 2.97 -19.10
C TYR A 167 2.67 3.44 -18.97
N VAL A 168 3.31 3.72 -20.10
CA VAL A 168 4.65 4.30 -20.14
C VAL A 168 4.74 5.34 -21.25
N ASP A 169 5.59 6.34 -21.06
CA ASP A 169 5.97 7.24 -22.16
C ASP A 169 7.00 6.55 -23.06
N VAL A 170 6.82 6.63 -24.38
CA VAL A 170 7.70 6.01 -25.37
C VAL A 170 8.24 7.07 -26.32
N SER A 171 9.57 7.19 -26.39
CA SER A 171 10.25 8.03 -27.37
C SER A 171 10.75 7.16 -28.52
N TYR A 172 10.37 7.51 -29.74
CA TYR A 172 10.79 6.84 -30.96
C TYR A 172 11.68 7.77 -31.78
N ARG A 173 12.91 7.34 -32.07
CA ARG A 173 13.88 8.10 -32.86
C ARG A 173 14.28 7.35 -34.11
N VAL A 174 14.31 8.03 -35.23
CA VAL A 174 14.79 7.51 -36.52
C VAL A 174 16.00 8.32 -36.94
N MET A 175 17.16 7.67 -37.00
CA MET A 175 18.40 8.25 -37.50
C MET A 175 18.67 7.67 -38.88
N LYS A 176 18.71 8.54 -39.90
CA LYS A 176 19.03 8.17 -41.28
C LYS A 176 20.35 8.81 -41.66
N LYS A 177 21.31 8.00 -42.07
CA LYS A 177 22.62 8.44 -42.53
C LYS A 177 22.69 8.38 -44.04
N GLY A 178 22.84 9.53 -44.68
CA GLY A 178 23.07 9.67 -46.13
C GLY A 178 24.47 9.26 -46.55
N HIS A 179 24.68 9.12 -47.86
CA HIS A 179 25.95 8.71 -48.44
C HIS A 179 27.06 9.78 -48.30
N ASP A 180 26.67 11.06 -48.13
CA ASP A 180 27.56 12.22 -47.93
C ASP A 180 27.73 12.59 -46.45
N CYS A 181 27.48 11.66 -45.53
CA CYS A 181 27.50 11.86 -44.07
C CYS A 181 26.45 12.85 -43.54
N GLU A 182 25.43 13.22 -44.33
CA GLU A 182 24.26 13.94 -43.83
C GLU A 182 23.45 13.03 -42.89
N GLU A 183 23.20 13.49 -41.67
CA GLU A 183 22.41 12.77 -40.68
C GLU A 183 21.07 13.47 -40.49
N VAL A 184 19.99 12.75 -40.74
CA VAL A 184 18.62 13.21 -40.48
C VAL A 184 18.08 12.45 -39.30
N THR A 185 17.71 13.17 -38.25
CA THR A 185 17.12 12.60 -37.02
C THR A 185 15.69 13.09 -36.86
N GLU A 186 14.75 12.16 -36.82
CA GLU A 186 13.34 12.40 -36.55
C GLU A 186 12.98 11.78 -35.20
N THR A 187 12.31 12.54 -34.33
CA THR A 187 11.88 12.08 -33.00
C THR A 187 10.37 12.22 -32.89
N MET A 188 9.72 11.16 -32.40
CA MET A 188 8.29 11.09 -32.10
C MET A 188 8.11 10.68 -30.65
N GLU A 189 7.26 11.39 -29.93
CA GLU A 189 6.94 11.10 -28.53
C GLU A 189 5.52 10.54 -28.44
N TYR A 190 5.36 9.40 -27.79
CA TYR A 190 4.09 8.73 -27.55
C TYR A 190 3.82 8.72 -26.04
N PRO A 191 3.04 9.67 -25.52
CA PRO A 191 2.72 9.70 -24.11
C PRO A 191 1.71 8.61 -23.74
N LYS A 192 1.85 8.02 -22.56
CA LYS A 192 0.89 7.07 -21.94
C LYS A 192 0.50 5.89 -22.85
N VAL A 193 1.50 5.23 -23.44
CA VAL A 193 1.29 3.98 -24.17
C VAL A 193 0.96 2.86 -23.19
N PHE A 194 -0.13 2.12 -23.43
CA PHE A 194 -0.48 0.96 -22.62
C PHE A 194 0.52 -0.18 -22.83
N ILE A 195 1.13 -0.67 -21.75
CA ILE A 195 2.13 -1.75 -21.81
C ILE A 195 1.71 -3.03 -21.09
N GLY A 196 0.72 -2.97 -20.21
CA GLY A 196 0.26 -4.16 -19.50
C GLY A 196 -0.64 -3.86 -18.31
N LYS A 197 -0.81 -4.88 -17.47
CA LYS A 197 -1.59 -4.78 -16.23
C LYS A 197 -0.80 -5.32 -15.05
N VAL A 198 -0.93 -4.67 -13.90
CA VAL A 198 -0.33 -5.07 -12.64
C VAL A 198 -1.41 -5.64 -11.72
N LEU A 199 -1.12 -6.76 -11.09
CA LEU A 199 -2.04 -7.50 -10.22
C LEU A 199 -1.89 -7.00 -8.78
N TYR A 200 -3.01 -6.77 -8.11
CA TYR A 200 -3.04 -6.57 -6.67
C TYR A 200 -3.27 -7.92 -6.00
N LEU A 201 -2.46 -8.22 -4.98
CA LEU A 201 -2.55 -9.44 -4.16
C LEU A 201 -3.71 -9.36 -3.16
#